data_AF-A0A2I0L0S6-F1
#
_entry.id   AF-A0A2I0L0S6-F1
#
_cell.length_a   1.000
_cell.length_b   1.000
_cell.length_c   1.000
_cell.angle_alpha   90.00
_cell.angle_beta   90.00
_cell.angle_gamma   90.00
#
_symmetry.space_group_name_H-M   'P 1'
#
loop_
_entity.id
_entity.type
_entity.pdbx_description
1 polymer ?
#
loop_
_entity_poly.entity_id
_entity_poly.type
_entity_poly.pdbx_seq_one_letter_code
_entity_poly.pdbx_strand_id
1 'polypeptide(L)'
;MKMTAADDLLVVFSSAEEVENFQPQFDEIEKCPGRGLLITAAAPPDSSFDFYSRFFCPKLGIYEASPRGGVLHLQLDKRNQRMLLRGKAVTVMEGSLLV
;
A
#
# COMPACT_ATOMS: atom_id res chain seq x y z
N MET A 1 -0.50 3.84 16.19
CA MET A 1 0.62 4.06 15.26
C MET A 1 1.69 3.03 15.56
N LYS A 2 2.19 2.30 14.56
CA LYS A 2 3.21 1.25 14.71
C LYS A 2 4.29 1.44 13.63
N MET A 3 5.50 0.98 13.90
CA MET A 3 6.54 0.87 12.86
C MET A 3 6.53 -0.53 12.25
N THR A 4 6.72 -0.62 10.93
CA THR A 4 6.93 -1.90 10.23
C THR A 4 8.39 -2.34 10.37
N ALA A 5 8.69 -3.59 9.99
CA ALA A 5 10.07 -4.09 9.92
C ALA A 5 10.93 -3.39 8.85
N ALA A 6 10.29 -2.72 7.89
CA ALA A 6 10.94 -1.95 6.82
C ALA A 6 11.06 -0.45 7.16
N ASP A 7 10.87 -0.09 8.44
CA ASP A 7 10.93 1.28 8.94
C ASP A 7 9.88 2.21 8.28
N ASP A 8 8.68 1.67 8.01
CA ASP A 8 7.53 2.45 7.54
C ASP A 8 6.53 2.67 8.66
N LEU A 9 5.91 3.85 8.65
CA LEU A 9 4.90 4.22 9.62
C LEU A 9 3.56 3.60 9.26
N LEU A 10 3.01 2.74 10.12
CA LEU A 10 1.70 2.10 9.95
C LEU A 10 0.62 2.78 10.80
N VAL A 11 -0.42 3.27 10.12
CA VAL A 11 -1.62 3.85 10.72
C VAL A 11 -2.83 3.02 10.31
N VAL A 12 -3.61 2.58 11.31
CA VAL A 12 -4.85 1.83 11.11
C VAL A 12 -6.02 2.78 11.35
N PHE A 13 -6.85 2.96 10.33
CA PHE A 13 -8.04 3.79 10.35
C PHE A 13 -9.28 2.97 10.76
N SER A 14 -10.35 3.65 11.14
CA SER A 14 -11.61 3.02 11.53
C SER A 14 -12.38 2.41 10.37
N SER A 15 -12.20 2.93 9.15
CA SER A 15 -12.98 2.53 7.98
C SER A 15 -12.18 2.55 6.68
N ALA A 16 -12.58 1.70 5.73
CA ALA A 16 -12.06 1.70 4.36
C ALA A 16 -12.32 3.02 3.63
N GLU A 17 -13.45 3.68 3.92
CA GLU A 17 -13.82 4.97 3.34
C GLU A 17 -12.81 6.07 3.72
N GLU A 18 -12.35 6.10 4.97
CA GLU A 18 -11.31 7.05 5.39
C GLU A 18 -9.99 6.80 4.66
N VAL A 19 -9.63 5.54 4.39
CA VAL A 19 -8.42 5.20 3.61
C VAL A 19 -8.57 5.65 2.16
N GLU A 20 -9.72 5.37 1.54
CA GLU A 20 -10.01 5.73 0.16
C GLU A 20 -10.00 7.25 -0.05
N ASN A 21 -10.67 7.98 0.84
CA ASN A 21 -10.80 9.44 0.75
C ASN A 21 -9.64 10.21 1.41
N PHE A 22 -8.64 9.53 1.96
CA PHE A 22 -7.50 10.16 2.62
C PHE A 22 -6.79 11.14 1.67
N GLN A 23 -6.64 12.39 2.11
CA GLN A 23 -5.93 13.44 1.37
C GLN A 23 -4.52 13.63 1.96
N PRO A 24 -3.48 13.04 1.35
CA PRO A 24 -2.13 13.08 1.92
C PRO A 24 -1.56 14.51 1.90
N GLN A 25 -1.17 15.01 3.07
CA GLN A 25 -0.38 16.23 3.21
C GLN A 25 1.10 15.86 3.11
N PHE A 26 1.65 15.81 1.90
CA PHE A 26 2.98 15.25 1.65
C PHE A 26 4.09 15.95 2.42
N ASP A 27 4.05 17.27 2.55
CA ASP A 27 5.03 18.05 3.33
C ASP A 27 5.05 17.63 4.82
N GLU A 28 3.90 17.23 5.37
CA GLU A 28 3.81 16.74 6.74
C GLU A 28 4.26 15.28 6.85
N ILE A 29 3.90 14.44 5.88
CA ILE A 29 4.34 13.05 5.81
C ILE A 29 5.86 12.96 5.68
N GLU A 30 6.48 13.87 4.94
CA GLU A 30 7.93 13.95 4.79
C GLU A 30 8.66 14.24 6.11
N LYS A 31 7.99 14.94 7.05
CA LYS A 31 8.53 15.22 8.39
C LYS A 31 8.39 14.04 9.35
N CYS A 32 7.50 13.07 9.07
CA CYS A 32 7.32 11.90 9.93
C CYS A 32 8.57 11.01 10.00
N PRO A 33 8.78 10.24 11.08
CA PRO A 33 9.86 9.25 11.13
C PRO A 33 9.63 8.10 10.12
N GLY A 34 10.71 7.39 9.79
CA GLY A 34 10.68 6.26 8.86
C GLY A 34 10.75 6.67 7.38
N ARG A 35 10.63 5.67 6.50
CA ARG A 35 10.77 5.80 5.04
C ARG A 35 9.47 6.26 4.35
N GLY A 36 8.33 5.80 4.83
CA GLY A 36 7.01 6.14 4.27
C GLY A 36 5.87 5.95 5.25
N LEU A 37 4.67 6.35 4.83
CA LEU A 37 3.41 6.19 5.55
C LEU A 37 2.54 5.15 4.86
N LEU A 38 2.25 4.06 5.57
CA LEU A 38 1.28 3.02 5.23
C LEU A 38 0.00 3.26 6.03
N ILE A 39 -1.11 3.48 5.33
CA ILE A 39 -2.43 3.55 5.95
C ILE A 39 -3.24 2.31 5.58
N THR A 40 -4.06 1.83 6.50
CA THR A 40 -4.92 0.66 6.26
C THR A 40 -6.18 0.67 7.11
N ALA A 41 -7.22 -0.02 6.67
CA ALA A 41 -8.41 -0.29 7.45
C ALA A 41 -9.04 -1.61 7.03
N ALA A 42 -9.77 -2.24 7.94
CA ALA A 42 -10.60 -3.39 7.61
C ALA A 42 -11.65 -3.01 6.56
N ALA A 43 -11.93 -3.93 5.65
CA ALA A 43 -13.00 -3.74 4.69
C ALA A 43 -14.37 -3.81 5.37
N PRO A 44 -15.42 -3.18 4.80
CA PRO A 44 -16.79 -3.38 5.24
C PRO A 44 -17.19 -4.87 5.19
N PRO A 45 -18.11 -5.35 6.06
CA PRO A 45 -18.52 -6.76 6.09
C PRO A 45 -19.03 -7.31 4.75
N ASP A 46 -19.63 -6.46 3.92
CA ASP A 46 -20.21 -6.82 2.63
C ASP A 46 -19.20 -6.68 1.46
N SER A 47 -17.93 -6.38 1.75
CA SER A 47 -16.88 -6.26 0.73
C SER A 47 -16.33 -7.62 0.29
N SER A 48 -15.87 -7.68 -0.95
CA SER A 48 -15.11 -8.83 -1.48
C SER A 48 -13.63 -8.83 -1.07
N PHE A 49 -13.18 -7.79 -0.36
CA PHE A 49 -11.81 -7.63 0.13
C PHE A 49 -11.76 -7.79 1.65
N ASP A 50 -10.59 -8.18 2.17
CA ASP A 50 -10.35 -8.26 3.62
C ASP A 50 -10.01 -6.89 4.23
N PHE A 51 -9.25 -6.06 3.49
CA PHE A 51 -8.81 -4.74 3.93
C PHE A 51 -8.42 -3.86 2.74
N TYR A 52 -8.31 -2.56 3.01
CA TYR A 52 -7.81 -1.56 2.08
C TYR A 52 -6.52 -0.96 2.62
N SER A 53 -5.60 -0.57 1.74
CA SER A 53 -4.36 0.09 2.14
C SER A 53 -3.83 1.03 1.06
N ARG A 54 -3.15 2.10 1.49
CA ARG A 54 -2.40 3.02 0.62
C ARG A 54 -1.03 3.30 1.22
N PHE A 55 -0.04 3.56 0.36
CA PHE A 55 1.34 3.73 0.78
C PHE A 55 1.98 4.96 0.10
N PHE A 56 2.58 5.83 0.93
CA PHE A 56 3.15 7.11 0.52
C PHE A 56 4.61 7.20 0.97
N CYS A 57 5.51 7.60 0.07
CA CYS A 57 6.96 7.70 0.33
C CYS A 57 7.55 9.02 -0.19
N PRO A 58 7.08 10.20 0.29
CA PRO A 58 7.51 11.49 -0.24
C PRO A 58 9.02 11.73 -0.10
N LYS A 59 9.65 11.26 0.98
CA LYS A 59 11.12 11.31 1.18
C LYS A 59 11.94 10.66 0.06
N LEU A 60 11.34 9.72 -0.66
CA LEU A 60 11.97 9.01 -1.78
C LEU A 60 11.55 9.59 -3.13
N GLY A 61 10.81 10.71 -3.16
CA GLY A 61 10.18 11.25 -4.37
C GLY A 61 9.02 10.40 -4.89
N ILE A 62 8.52 9.44 -4.11
CA ILE A 62 7.45 8.51 -4.49
C ILE A 62 6.19 8.89 -3.72
N TYR A 63 5.42 9.83 -4.26
CA TYR A 63 4.26 10.40 -3.59
C TYR A 63 3.16 9.37 -3.34
N GLU A 64 2.73 8.63 -4.38
CA GLU A 64 1.78 7.53 -4.26
C GLU A 64 1.95 6.57 -5.43
N ALA A 65 1.62 5.29 -5.21
CA ALA A 65 1.52 4.27 -6.25
C ALA A 65 0.31 4.48 -7.19
N SER A 66 0.14 5.68 -7.75
CA SER A 66 -0.90 6.11 -8.70
C SER A 66 -2.36 5.95 -8.23
N PRO A 67 -3.29 6.76 -8.77
CA PRO A 67 -4.72 6.57 -8.52
C PRO A 67 -5.29 5.23 -9.01
N ARG A 68 -4.52 4.47 -9.80
CA ARG A 68 -4.97 3.24 -10.48
C ARG A 68 -5.19 2.10 -9.50
N GLY A 69 -4.55 2.16 -8.32
CA GLY A 69 -4.62 1.13 -7.30
C GLY A 69 -4.14 -0.24 -7.81
N GLY A 70 -4.43 -1.28 -7.02
CA GLY A 70 -4.15 -2.66 -7.38
C GLY A 70 -4.90 -3.63 -6.47
N VAL A 71 -5.29 -4.77 -7.03
CA VAL A 71 -5.90 -5.86 -6.26
C VAL A 71 -4.83 -6.94 -6.02
N LEU A 72 -4.67 -7.33 -4.76
CA LEU A 72 -3.79 -8.42 -4.36
C LEU A 72 -4.60 -9.54 -3.71
N HIS A 73 -4.35 -10.77 -4.16
CA HIS A 73 -4.81 -11.98 -3.48
C HIS A 73 -3.70 -12.47 -2.55
N LEU A 74 -4.03 -12.50 -1.27
CA LEU A 74 -3.09 -12.77 -0.19
C LEU A 74 -3.37 -14.15 0.39
N GLN A 75 -2.31 -14.90 0.69
CA GLN A 75 -2.45 -16.16 1.42
C GLN A 75 -1.28 -16.33 2.38
N LEU A 76 -1.57 -16.53 3.66
CA LEU A 76 -0.55 -16.84 4.66
C LEU A 76 -0.31 -18.35 4.72
N ASP A 77 0.89 -18.77 4.33
CA ASP A 77 1.38 -20.11 4.65
C ASP A 77 1.85 -20.13 6.11
N LYS A 78 0.97 -20.62 6.99
CA LYS A 78 1.21 -20.70 8.43
C LYS A 78 2.40 -21.60 8.80
N ARG A 79 2.74 -22.60 7.97
CA ARG A 79 3.83 -23.54 8.29
C ARG A 79 5.18 -22.88 8.06
N ASN A 80 5.30 -22.17 6.94
CA ASN A 80 6.55 -21.52 6.56
C ASN A 80 6.66 -20.06 7.04
N GLN A 81 5.60 -19.52 7.64
CA GLN A 81 5.51 -18.10 8.04
C GLN A 81 5.78 -17.15 6.85
N ARG A 82 5.25 -17.52 5.66
CA ARG A 82 5.42 -16.74 4.43
C ARG A 82 4.08 -16.31 3.86
N MET A 83 4.06 -15.10 3.31
CA MET A 83 2.91 -14.57 2.59
C MET A 83 3.10 -14.83 1.08
N LEU A 84 2.10 -15.45 0.46
CA LEU A 84 1.98 -15.50 -0.99
C LEU A 84 1.21 -14.27 -1.46
N LEU A 85 1.80 -13.55 -2.41
CA LEU A 85 1.23 -12.38 -3.08
C LEU A 85 0.92 -12.75 -4.53
N ARG A 86 -0.33 -12.51 -4.95
CA ARG A 86 -0.74 -12.70 -6.34
C ARG A 86 -1.50 -11.46 -6.82
N GLY A 87 -1.28 -11.09 -8.07
CA GLY A 87 -1.97 -9.99 -8.74
C GLY A 87 -1.95 -10.19 -10.25
N LYS A 88 -2.76 -9.42 -10.97
CA LYS A 88 -2.79 -9.46 -12.43
C LYS A 88 -1.67 -8.59 -13.00
N ALA A 89 -0.86 -9.15 -13.88
CA ALA A 89 0.10 -8.40 -14.70
C ALA A 89 -0.49 -8.18 -16.10
N VAL A 90 -0.28 -6.99 -16.66
CA VAL A 90 -0.73 -6.63 -18.02
C VAL A 90 0.43 -5.99 -18.76
N THR A 91 0.76 -6.55 -19.94
CA THR A 91 1.76 -5.96 -20.83
C THR A 91 1.17 -4.72 -21.50
N VAL A 92 1.78 -3.56 -21.27
CA VAL A 92 1.35 -2.28 -21.87
C VAL A 92 2.09 -2.02 -23.19
N MET A 93 3.37 -2.37 -23.24
CA MET A 93 4.24 -2.17 -24.40
C MET A 93 5.29 -3.28 -24.44
N GLU A 94 5.68 -3.65 -25.65
CA GLU A 94 6.82 -4.52 -25.93
C GLU A 94 7.73 -3.82 -26.93
N GLY A 95 9.05 -3.91 -26.73
CA GLY A 95 10.03 -3.22 -27.56
C GLY A 95 11.46 -3.59 -27.19
N SER A 96 12.42 -3.02 -27.92
CA SER A 96 13.86 -3.20 -27.67
C SER A 96 14.52 -1.86 -27.39
N LEU A 97 15.51 -1.85 -26.49
CA LEU A 97 16.36 -0.70 -26.22
C LEU A 97 17.75 -1.02 -26.77
N LEU A 98 18.19 -0.28 -27.79
CA LEU A 98 19.60 -0.26 -28.19
C LEU A 98 20.32 0.78 -27.32
N VAL A 99 21.43 0.36 -26.72
CA VAL A 99 22.37 1.20 -25.97
C VAL A 99 23.69 1.34 -26.70
#